data_AF-A0AAF0QRL6-F1
#
_entry.id   AF-A0AAF0QRL6-F1
#
_cell.length_a   1.000
_cell.length_b   1.000
_cell.length_c   1.000
_cell.angle_alpha   90.00
_cell.angle_beta   90.00
_cell.angle_gamma   90.00
#
_symmetry.space_group_name_H-M   'P 1'
#
loop_
_entity.id
_entity.type
_entity.pdbx_description
1 polymer ?
#
loop_
_entity_poly.entity_id
_entity_poly.type
_entity_poly.pdbx_seq_one_letter_code
_entity_poly.pdbx_strand_id
1 'polypeptide(L)' 'DGVLHYQGHLCVSNVDTLREQILSKAHNSWYSIHSGATKIYRDLWKVYWWNEMKTDIAEFVAKCSICQQVKVEH' A
#
# COMPACT_ATOMS: atom_id res chain seq x y z
N ASP A 1 -17.16 -13.53 -13.80
CA ASP A 1 -16.11 -13.06 -12.87
C ASP A 1 -14.78 -12.86 -13.61
N GLY A 2 -14.40 -11.61 -13.88
CA GLY A 2 -13.27 -11.25 -14.76
C GLY A 2 -12.03 -10.78 -14.01
N VAL A 3 -11.77 -11.34 -12.82
CA VAL A 3 -10.64 -10.90 -11.99
C VAL A 3 -9.39 -11.70 -12.37
N LEU A 4 -8.32 -10.99 -12.72
CA LEU A 4 -7.03 -11.59 -13.05
C LEU A 4 -6.31 -12.00 -11.76
N HIS A 5 -5.85 -13.25 -11.69
CA HIS A 5 -4.99 -13.74 -10.62
C HIS A 5 -3.58 -13.97 -11.14
N TYR A 6 -2.56 -13.52 -10.40
CA TYR A 6 -1.16 -13.82 -10.65
C TYR A 6 -0.54 -14.41 -9.39
N GLN A 7 -0.02 -15.64 -9.47
CA GLN A 7 0.57 -16.36 -8.33
C GLN A 7 -0.34 -16.45 -7.09
N GLY A 8 -1.67 -16.50 -7.30
CA GLY A 8 -2.66 -16.53 -6.21
C GLY A 8 -3.06 -15.14 -5.69
N HIS A 9 -2.44 -14.07 -6.14
CA HIS A 9 -2.78 -12.68 -5.79
C HIS A 9 -3.71 -12.06 -6.84
N LEU A 10 -4.58 -11.15 -6.39
CA LEU A 10 -5.45 -10.35 -7.24
C LEU A 10 -4.63 -9.29 -7.97
N CYS A 11 -4.59 -9.36 -9.30
CA CYS A 11 -3.95 -8.34 -10.12
C CYS A 11 -4.78 -7.06 -10.10
N VAL A 12 -4.17 -5.98 -9.62
CA VAL A 12 -4.77 -4.64 -9.65
C VAL A 12 -4.36 -3.96 -10.95
N SER A 13 -5.35 -3.61 -11.77
CA SER A 13 -5.11 -2.86 -13.01
C SER A 13 -4.44 -1.51 -12.74
N ASN A 14 -3.83 -0.92 -13.77
CA ASN A 14 -3.23 0.41 -13.69
C ASN A 14 -4.31 1.52 -13.73
N VAL A 15 -5.27 1.41 -12.82
CA VAL A 15 -6.29 2.40 -12.56
C VAL A 15 -5.88 3.08 -11.27
N ASP A 16 -5.33 4.29 -11.38
CA ASP A 16 -4.69 5.01 -10.26
C ASP A 16 -5.62 5.13 -9.05
N THR A 17 -6.91 5.38 -9.30
CA THR A 17 -7.93 5.50 -8.25
C THR A 17 -8.16 4.22 -7.46
N LEU A 18 -7.93 3.04 -8.06
CA LEU A 18 -8.10 1.76 -7.37
C LEU A 18 -6.90 1.45 -6.48
N ARG A 19 -5.68 1.66 -6.99
CA ARG A 19 -4.44 1.47 -6.22
C ARG A 19 -4.40 2.42 -5.02
N GLU A 20 -4.75 3.69 -5.22
CA GLU A 20 -4.79 4.68 -4.14
C GLU A 20 -5.81 4.31 -3.04
N GLN A 21 -6.99 3.81 -3.42
CA GLN A 21 -7.98 3.33 -2.43
C GLN A 21 -7.49 2.14 -1.63
N ILE A 22 -6.80 1.20 -2.27
CA ILE A 22 -6.19 0.04 -1.59
C ILE A 22 -5.11 0.50 -0.61
N LEU A 23 -4.21 1.38 -1.06
CA LEU A 23 -3.14 1.95 -0.25
C LEU A 23 -3.69 2.73 0.95
N SER A 24 -4.70 3.59 0.72
CA SER A 24 -5.36 4.38 1.77
C SER A 24 -6.01 3.49 2.83
N LYS A 25 -6.73 2.44 2.43
CA LYS A 25 -7.34 1.49 3.39
C LYS A 25 -6.27 0.75 4.21
N ALA A 26 -5.19 0.30 3.57
CA ALA A 26 -4.10 -0.39 4.27
C ALA A 26 -3.30 0.54 5.20
N HIS A 27 -3.10 1.78 4.79
CA HIS A 27 -2.41 2.80 5.56
C HIS A 27 -3.22 3.27 6.78
N ASN A 28 -4.54 3.42 6.64
CA ASN A 28 -5.43 3.85 7.72
C ASN A 28 -5.76 2.74 8.72
N SER A 29 -5.22 1.53 8.55
CA SER A 29 -5.29 0.53 9.60
C SER A 29 -4.54 1.04 10.84
N TRP A 30 -5.15 0.91 12.02
CA TRP A 30 -4.56 1.26 13.33
C TRP A 30 -3.10 0.81 13.49
N TYR A 31 -2.79 -0.29 12.82
CA TYR A 31 -1.54 -0.99 12.87
C TYR A 31 -0.46 -0.45 11.91
N SER A 32 -0.81 0.37 10.92
CA SER A 32 0.10 0.85 9.87
C SER A 32 0.72 2.22 10.19
N ILE A 33 0.06 3.03 11.01
CA ILE A 33 0.49 4.39 11.40
C ILE A 33 1.90 4.37 12.03
N HIS A 34 2.23 3.33 12.80
CA HIS A 34 3.56 3.16 13.42
C HIS A 34 4.51 2.24 12.64
N SER A 35 4.00 1.43 11.71
CA SER A 35 4.78 0.33 11.13
C SER A 35 5.37 0.63 9.74
N GLY A 36 5.04 1.80 9.17
CA GLY A 36 5.62 2.30 7.92
C GLY A 36 5.32 1.47 6.66
N ALA A 37 6.05 1.77 5.58
CA ALA A 37 5.87 1.20 4.24
C ALA A 37 6.04 -0.33 4.19
N THR A 38 6.92 -0.90 5.01
CA THR A 38 7.20 -2.35 5.01
C THR A 38 5.99 -3.18 5.40
N LYS A 39 5.20 -2.71 6.38
CA LYS A 39 3.99 -3.43 6.80
C LYS A 39 2.90 -3.35 5.74
N ILE A 40 2.69 -2.17 5.18
CA ILE A 40 1.71 -1.96 4.10
C ILE A 40 2.03 -2.91 2.94
N TYR A 41 3.29 -3.01 2.52
CA TYR A 41 3.70 -3.96 1.49
C TYR A 41 3.40 -5.40 1.86
N ARG A 42 3.76 -5.85 3.07
CA ARG A 42 3.54 -7.23 3.51
C ARG A 42 2.06 -7.59 3.59
N ASP A 43 1.22 -6.67 4.05
CA ASP A 43 -0.21 -6.92 4.20
C ASP A 43 -0.92 -6.94 2.85
N LEU A 44 -0.54 -6.02 1.95
CA LEU A 44 -1.10 -5.98 0.60
C LEU A 44 -0.60 -7.14 -0.27
N TRP A 45 0.67 -7.54 -0.17
CA TRP A 45 1.24 -8.64 -0.97
C TRP A 45 0.49 -9.96 -0.82
N LYS A 46 -0.12 -10.21 0.35
CA LYS A 46 -0.88 -11.44 0.59
C LYS A 46 -2.13 -11.57 -0.28
N VAL A 47 -2.64 -10.45 -0.81
CA VAL A 47 -3.96 -10.39 -1.45
C VAL A 47 -3.86 -9.76 -2.84
N TYR A 48 -3.02 -8.75 -3.00
CA TYR A 48 -2.93 -7.92 -4.19
C TYR A 48 -1.54 -7.97 -4.81
N TRP A 49 -1.52 -7.82 -6.13
CA TRP A 49 -0.30 -7.67 -6.89
C TRP A 49 -0.48 -6.64 -8.01
N TRP A 50 0.50 -5.77 -8.20
CA TRP A 50 0.61 -4.91 -9.39
C TRP A 50 2.07 -4.50 -9.62
N ASN A 51 2.37 -4.07 -10.84
CA ASN A 51 3.71 -3.60 -11.19
C ASN A 51 4.05 -2.32 -10.41
N GLU A 52 5.30 -2.16 -9.96
CA GLU A 52 5.75 -1.00 -9.17
C GLU A 52 5.06 -0.83 -7.79
N MET A 53 4.41 -1.86 -7.27
CA MET A 53 3.72 -1.81 -5.96
C MET A 53 4.59 -1.29 -4.81
N LYS A 54 5.89 -1.65 -4.76
CA LYS A 54 6.81 -1.14 -3.73
C LYS A 54 7.03 0.37 -3.87
N THR A 55 7.21 0.85 -5.11
CA THR A 55 7.40 2.26 -5.45
C THR A 55 6.16 3.05 -5.07
N ASP A 56 4.97 2.60 -5.49
CA ASP A 56 3.69 3.24 -5.16
C ASP A 56 3.48 3.37 -3.64
N ILE A 57 3.80 2.31 -2.87
CA ILE A 57 3.71 2.34 -1.40
C ILE A 57 4.68 3.36 -0.81
N ALA A 58 5.93 3.40 -1.29
CA ALA A 58 6.93 4.33 -0.78
C ALA A 58 6.52 5.79 -1.03
N GLU A 59 6.02 6.10 -2.23
CA GLU A 59 5.52 7.43 -2.56
C GLU A 59 4.29 7.82 -1.74
N PHE A 60 3.36 6.88 -1.55
CA PHE A 60 2.16 7.10 -0.74
C PHE A 60 2.50 7.44 0.72
N VAL A 61 3.38 6.65 1.34
CA VAL A 61 3.82 6.89 2.72
C VAL A 61 4.65 8.17 2.83
N ALA A 62 5.48 8.49 1.84
CA ALA A 62 6.25 9.74 1.81
C ALA A 62 5.38 10.99 1.78
N LYS A 63 4.17 10.92 1.20
CA LYS A 63 3.17 12.01 1.19
C LYS A 63 2.34 12.09 2.47
N CYS A 64 2.41 11.12 3.37
CA CYS A 64 1.64 11.13 4.61
C CYS A 64 2.26 12.02 5.68
N SER A 65 1.59 13.12 6.05
CA SER A 65 2.06 14.04 7.08
C SER A 65 2.25 13.40 8.45
N ILE A 66 1.43 12.40 8.81
CA ILE A 66 1.55 11.68 10.10
C ILE A 66 2.84 10.85 10.11
N CYS A 67 3.12 10.08 9.05
CA CYS A 67 4.35 9.31 8.93
C CYS A 67 5.59 10.22 8.87
N GLN A 68 5.48 11.40 8.26
CA GLN A 68 6.56 12.40 8.25
C GLN A 68 6.87 12.93 9.65
N GLN A 69 5.86 13.24 10.46
CA GLN A 69 6.05 13.74 11.84
C GLN A 69 6.75 12.72 12.73
N VAL A 70 6.29 11.45 12.71
CA VAL A 70 6.89 10.39 13.53
C VAL A 70 8.38 10.16 13.19
N LYS A 71 8.79 10.40 11.95
CA LYS A 71 10.19 10.27 11.50
C LYS A 71 11.08 11.41 11.99
N VAL A 72 10.53 12.58 12.32
CA VAL A 72 11.28 13.74 12.83
C VAL A 72 11.47 13.64 14.35
N GLU A 73 10.58 12.93 15.04
CA GLU A 73 10.60 12.78 16.50
C GLU A 73 11.54 11.66 17.01
N HIS A 74 12.23 10.93 16.12
CA HIS A 74 13.28 9.95 16.42
C HIS A 74 14.59 10.32 15.70
#